data_AF-A0A937LCR6-F1
#
_entry.id   AF-A0A937LCR6-F1
#
_cell.length_a   1.000
_cell.length_b   1.000
_cell.length_c   1.000
_cell.angle_alpha   90.00
_cell.angle_beta   90.00
_cell.angle_gamma   90.00
#
_symmetry.space_group_name_H-M   'P 1'
#
loop_
_entity.id
_entity.type
_entity.pdbx_description
1 polymer ?
#
loop_
_entity_poly.entity_id
_entity_poly.type
_entity_poly.pdbx_seq_one_letter_code
_entity_poly.pdbx_strand_id
1 'polypeptide(L)'
;MSSSSTSYQQALDLFTESVIKPDTELRVNAANKNCYAELMEIRQHCLTYLNTLKEIHQIESADESDDIESIKIVSTKVESMEMVFSHGELM
;
A
#
# COMPACT_ATOMS: atom_id res chain seq x y z
N MET A 1 -16.19 -2.92 17.42
CA MET A 1 -15.67 -4.13 16.74
C MET A 1 -14.34 -3.73 16.15
N SER A 2 -13.24 -4.22 16.71
CA SER A 2 -11.87 -3.81 16.41
C SER A 2 -11.50 -4.28 15.00
N SER A 3 -11.52 -3.34 14.06
CA SER A 3 -11.02 -3.52 12.71
C SER A 3 -9.53 -3.85 12.77
N SER A 4 -9.20 -5.14 12.63
CA SER A 4 -7.83 -5.67 12.60
C SER A 4 -6.94 -4.97 11.57
N SER A 5 -7.54 -4.36 10.53
CA SER A 5 -6.88 -3.49 9.56
C SER A 5 -6.28 -2.22 10.16
N THR A 6 -6.88 -1.66 11.23
CA THR A 6 -6.35 -0.44 11.88
C THR A 6 -5.17 -0.71 12.80
N SER A 7 -5.14 -1.87 13.49
CA SER A 7 -4.05 -2.18 14.43
C SER A 7 -2.70 -2.34 13.74
N TYR A 8 -2.68 -2.91 12.53
CA TYR A 8 -1.44 -3.06 11.76
C TYR A 8 -0.93 -1.71 11.24
N GLN A 9 -1.83 -0.89 10.65
CA GLN A 9 -1.49 0.46 10.20
C GLN A 9 -1.00 1.35 11.36
N GLN A 10 -1.65 1.28 12.52
CA GLN A 10 -1.23 2.01 13.72
C GLN A 10 0.14 1.56 14.21
N ALA A 11 0.41 0.25 14.23
CA ALA A 11 1.72 -0.28 14.58
C ALA A 11 2.82 0.17 13.59
N LEU A 12 2.51 0.16 12.29
CA LEU A 12 3.43 0.61 11.24
C LEU A 12 3.75 2.10 11.34
N ASP A 13 2.74 2.94 11.60
CA ASP A 13 2.93 4.38 11.79
C ASP A 13 3.76 4.68 13.06
N LEU A 14 3.46 4.01 14.19
CA LEU A 14 4.25 4.15 15.42
C LEU A 14 5.71 3.73 15.24
N PHE A 15 5.95 2.64 14.50
CA PHE A 15 7.30 2.18 14.20
C PHE A 15 8.03 3.17 13.28
N THR A 16 7.34 3.71 12.28
CA THR A 16 7.90 4.74 11.38
C THR A 16 8.28 6.00 12.15
N GLU A 17 7.44 6.46 13.08
CA GLU A 17 7.75 7.59 13.96
C GLU A 17 8.99 7.32 14.82
N SER A 18 9.13 6.11 15.35
CA SER A 18 10.31 5.67 16.11
C SER A 18 11.60 5.77 15.29
N VAL A 19 11.58 5.35 14.02
CA VAL A 19 12.74 5.43 13.10
C VAL A 19 13.05 6.87 12.68
N ILE A 20 12.03 7.73 12.58
CA ILE A 20 12.22 9.15 12.26
C ILE A 20 12.82 9.91 13.45
N LYS A 21 12.45 9.57 14.69
CA LYS A 21 12.94 10.26 15.88
C LYS A 21 14.48 10.21 15.95
N PRO A 22 15.15 11.35 16.21
CA PRO A 22 16.59 11.40 16.32
C PRO A 22 17.05 10.79 17.65
N ASP A 23 17.70 9.64 17.61
CA ASP A 23 18.44 9.11 18.75
C ASP A 23 19.83 9.78 18.79
N THR A 24 20.02 10.68 19.76
CA THR A 24 21.25 11.46 19.90
C THR A 24 22.41 10.59 20.39
N GLU A 25 22.16 9.62 21.27
CA GLU A 25 23.21 8.73 21.80
C GLU A 25 23.72 7.79 20.70
N LEU A 26 22.81 7.23 19.91
CA LEU A 26 23.15 6.38 18.78
C LEU A 26 24.00 7.13 17.74
N ARG A 27 23.63 8.39 17.45
CA ARG A 27 24.37 9.24 16.51
C ARG A 27 25.77 9.58 17.01
N VAL A 28 25.92 9.89 18.29
CA VAL A 28 27.24 10.14 18.90
C VAL A 28 28.10 8.87 18.85
N ASN A 29 27.52 7.71 19.14
CA ASN A 29 28.23 6.43 19.04
C ASN A 29 28.67 6.12 17.60
N ALA A 30 27.82 6.38 16.61
CA ALA A 30 28.16 6.20 15.20
C ALA A 30 29.23 7.18 14.72
N ALA A 31 29.19 8.44 15.18
CA ALA A 31 30.24 9.41 14.91
C ALA A 31 31.59 8.97 15.49
N ASN A 32 31.61 8.48 16.73
CA ASN A 32 32.83 7.95 17.37
C ASN A 32 33.41 6.74 16.63
N LYS A 33 32.55 5.94 15.99
CA LYS A 33 32.93 4.76 15.20
C LYS A 33 33.19 5.08 13.72
N ASN A 34 33.08 6.34 13.30
CA ASN A 34 33.16 6.78 11.91
C ASN A 34 32.16 6.09 10.97
N CYS A 35 30.98 5.68 11.47
CA CYS A 35 29.94 5.01 10.70
C CYS A 35 28.62 5.81 10.62
N TYR A 36 28.70 7.13 10.77
CA TYR A 36 27.51 7.99 10.79
C TYR A 36 26.80 8.03 9.42
N ALA A 37 27.54 8.03 8.32
CA ALA A 37 26.97 8.08 6.98
C ALA A 37 26.17 6.80 6.69
N GLU A 38 26.78 5.66 7.00
CA GLU A 38 26.20 4.32 6.86
C GLU A 38 24.97 4.17 7.77
N LEU A 39 25.00 4.71 9.00
CA LEU A 39 23.83 4.74 9.88
C LEU A 39 22.66 5.50 9.23
N MET A 40 22.93 6.65 8.61
CA MET A 40 21.91 7.45 7.95
C MET A 40 21.38 6.78 6.67
N GLU A 41 22.24 6.07 5.94
CA GLU A 41 21.84 5.26 4.78
C GLU A 41 20.92 4.10 5.19
N ILE A 42 21.28 3.36 6.24
CA ILE A 42 20.45 2.27 6.78
C ILE A 42 19.10 2.81 7.23
N ARG A 43 19.07 3.96 7.91
CA ARG A 43 17.82 4.63 8.30
C ARG A 43 16.95 4.93 7.08
N GLN A 44 17.54 5.41 5.99
CA GLN A 44 16.81 5.69 4.75
C GLN A 44 16.26 4.39 4.14
N HIS A 45 17.04 3.32 4.09
CA HIS A 45 16.57 2.01 3.61
C HIS A 45 15.38 1.49 4.43
N CYS A 46 15.42 1.61 5.75
CA CYS A 46 14.29 1.23 6.60
C CYS A 46 13.03 2.04 6.29
N LEU A 47 13.15 3.37 6.16
CA LEU A 47 12.01 4.23 5.85
C LEU A 47 11.40 3.92 4.47
N THR A 48 12.24 3.68 3.46
CA THR A 48 11.77 3.27 2.13
C THR A 48 10.99 1.96 2.22
N TYR A 49 11.50 0.96 2.94
CA TYR A 49 10.81 -0.32 3.12
C TYR A 49 9.46 -0.17 3.84
N LEU A 50 9.42 0.61 4.92
CA LEU A 50 8.17 0.88 5.64
C LEU A 50 7.13 1.58 4.75
N ASN A 51 7.56 2.49 3.88
CA ASN A 51 6.65 3.13 2.93
C ASN A 51 6.09 2.14 1.90
N THR A 52 6.92 1.25 1.35
CA THR A 52 6.44 0.21 0.41
C THR A 52 5.44 -0.74 1.07
N LEU A 53 5.63 -1.09 2.34
CA LEU A 53 4.66 -1.89 3.09
C LEU A 53 3.32 -1.16 3.25
N LYS A 54 3.35 0.14 3.50
CA LYS A 54 2.16 0.97 3.61
C LYS A 54 1.40 1.08 2.28
N GLU A 55 2.11 1.18 1.17
CA GLU A 55 1.52 1.19 -0.18
C GLU A 55 0.88 -0.16 -0.53
N ILE A 56 1.59 -1.27 -0.32
CA ILE A 56 1.08 -2.63 -0.59
C ILE A 56 -0.18 -2.92 0.25
N HIS A 57 -0.15 -2.61 1.54
CA HIS A 57 -1.31 -2.83 2.41
C HIS A 57 -2.52 -1.96 2.02
N GLN A 58 -2.31 -0.80 1.39
CA GLN A 58 -3.40 0.03 0.87
C GLN A 58 -3.98 -0.52 -0.43
N ILE A 59 -3.19 -1.22 -1.26
CA ILE A 59 -3.66 -1.85 -2.49
C ILE A 59 -4.52 -3.10 -2.19
N GLU A 60 -4.20 -3.87 -1.15
CA GLU A 60 -5.02 -5.05 -0.76
C GLU A 60 -6.34 -4.69 -0.06
N SER A 61 -6.53 -3.42 0.31
CA SER A 61 -7.81 -2.94 0.84
C SER A 61 -8.64 -2.37 -0.30
N ALA A 62 -9.48 -3.23 -0.91
CA ALA A 62 -10.46 -2.93 -1.96
C ALA A 62 -10.68 -1.43 -2.19
N ASP A 63 -10.00 -0.91 -3.21
CA ASP A 63 -10.10 0.46 -3.70
C ASP A 63 -11.35 0.55 -4.62
N GLU A 64 -11.98 1.73 -4.70
CA GLU A 64 -13.10 2.06 -5.61
C GLU A 64 -12.87 1.58 -7.07
N SER A 65 -11.61 1.42 -7.49
CA SER A 65 -11.20 0.86 -8.77
C SER A 65 -11.72 -0.58 -9.01
N ASP A 66 -11.81 -1.42 -7.98
CA ASP A 66 -12.30 -2.80 -8.10
C ASP A 66 -13.81 -2.83 -8.43
N ASP A 67 -14.57 -1.92 -7.82
CA ASP A 67 -16.00 -1.77 -8.08
C ASP A 67 -16.23 -1.26 -9.51
N ILE A 68 -15.45 -0.29 -9.96
CA ILE A 68 -15.54 0.27 -11.32
C ILE A 68 -15.23 -0.80 -12.38
N GLU A 69 -14.20 -1.62 -12.17
CA GLU A 69 -13.83 -2.67 -13.13
C GLU A 69 -14.92 -3.75 -13.21
N SER A 70 -15.50 -4.15 -12.08
CA SER A 70 -16.61 -5.12 -12.06
C SER A 70 -17.86 -4.59 -12.79
N ILE A 71 -18.21 -3.31 -12.61
CA ILE A 71 -19.35 -2.66 -13.30
C ILE A 71 -19.14 -2.63 -14.82
N LYS A 72 -17.91 -2.36 -15.26
CA LYS A 72 -17.56 -2.32 -16.68
C LYS A 72 -17.63 -3.70 -17.33
N ILE A 73 -17.17 -4.74 -16.64
CA ILE A 73 -17.27 -6.14 -17.09
C ILE A 73 -18.74 -6.57 -17.20
N VAL A 74 -19.58 -6.18 -16.25
CA VAL A 74 -21.03 -6.46 -16.29
C VAL A 74 -21.69 -5.71 -17.45
N SER A 75 -21.40 -4.41 -17.65
CA SER A 75 -21.99 -3.62 -18.73
C SER A 75 -21.64 -4.19 -20.11
N THR A 76 -20.36 -4.49 -20.34
CA THR A 76 -19.90 -5.10 -21.61
C THR A 76 -20.50 -6.48 -21.84
N LYS A 77 -20.73 -7.27 -20.78
CA LYS A 77 -21.41 -8.56 -20.90
C LYS A 77 -22.89 -8.40 -21.24
N VAL A 78 -23.58 -7.41 -20.66
CA VAL A 78 -24.98 -7.10 -20.98
C VAL A 78 -25.13 -6.60 -22.42
N GLU A 79 -24.27 -5.66 -22.85
CA GLU A 79 -24.23 -5.16 -24.23
C GLU A 79 -23.94 -6.27 -25.24
N SER A 80 -22.98 -7.16 -24.92
CA SER A 80 -22.68 -8.31 -25.77
C SER A 80 -23.87 -9.26 -25.86
N MET A 81 -24.60 -9.46 -24.76
CA MET A 81 -25.76 -10.36 -24.70
C MET A 81 -26.94 -9.81 -25.51
N GLU A 82 -27.23 -8.50 -25.43
CA GLU A 82 -28.26 -7.85 -26.26
C GLU A 82 -27.96 -7.97 -27.76
N MET A 83 -26.69 -7.89 -28.16
CA MET A 83 -26.27 -8.09 -29.55
C MET A 83 -26.48 -9.54 -30.02
N VAL A 84 -26.32 -10.54 -29.15
CA VAL A 84 -26.59 -11.95 -29.49
C VAL A 84 -28.10 -12.19 -29.61
N PHE A 85 -28.93 -11.55 -28.79
CA PHE A 85 -30.39 -11.65 -28.87
C PHE A 85 -30.97 -10.95 -30.11
N SER A 86 -30.40 -9.82 -30.55
CA SER A 86 -30.84 -9.14 -31.77
C SER A 86 -30.49 -9.91 -33.06
N HIS A 87 -29.49 -10.80 -33.05
CA HIS A 87 -29.15 -11.64 -34.20
C HIS A 87 -29.98 -12.94 -34.29
N GLY A 88 -30.84 -13.20 -33.29
CA GLY A 88 -31.75 -14.36 -33.25
C GLY A 88 -33.16 -14.10 -33.79
N GLU A 89 -33.48 -12.88 -34.21
CA GLU A 89 -34.82 -12.51 -34.70
C GLU A 89 -34.74 -11.95 -36.14
N LEU A 90 -34.16 -12.73 -37.06
CA LEU A 90 -34.41 -12.60 -38.49
C LEU A 90 -34.35 -13.99 -39.15
N MET A 91 -35.52 -14.65 -39.10
CA MET A 91 -35.91 -15.92 -39.74
C MET A 91 -35.32 -17.23 -39.20
#